data_AF-A0A0F9I9X9-F1
#
_entry.id   AF-A0A0F9I9X9-F1
#
_cell.length_a   1.000
_cell.length_b   1.000
_cell.length_c   1.000
_cell.angle_alpha   90.00
_cell.angle_beta   90.00
_cell.angle_gamma   90.00
#
_symmetry.space_group_name_H-M   'P 1'
#
loop_
_entity.id
_entity.type
_entity.pdbx_description
1 polymer ?
#
loop_
_entity_poly.entity_id
_entity_poly.type
_entity_poly.pdbx_seq_one_letter_code
_entity_poly.pdbx_strand_id
1 'polypeptide(L)'
;AIDAGVKVVYGKEMIMTHQHFQWDEFRYQLAIALNIAGPTGWKCDHSLDKTRNILSKIEGIDISASIEHFASQGGVCDCEILLNCQ
;
A
#
# COMPACT_ATOMS: atom_id res chain seq x y z
N ALA A 1 6.50 35.83 -25.28
CA ALA A 1 6.94 35.69 -23.89
C ALA A 1 6.37 34.37 -23.37
N ILE A 2 7.21 33.58 -22.71
CA ILE A 2 6.96 32.18 -22.37
C ILE A 2 5.91 32.14 -21.24
N ASP A 3 4.73 31.60 -21.51
CA ASP A 3 3.76 31.28 -20.46
C ASP A 3 4.17 29.91 -19.90
N ALA A 4 5.04 29.95 -18.90
CA ALA A 4 5.55 28.76 -18.24
C ALA A 4 4.40 28.13 -17.46
N GLY A 5 3.81 27.08 -18.04
CA GLY A 5 2.77 26.27 -17.41
C GLY A 5 3.15 25.91 -15.98
N VAL A 6 2.43 26.53 -15.04
CA VAL A 6 2.52 26.24 -13.62
C VAL A 6 2.08 24.79 -13.43
N LYS A 7 3.04 23.86 -13.34
CA LYS A 7 2.78 22.53 -12.79
C LYS A 7 2.50 22.71 -11.31
N VAL A 8 1.23 22.68 -10.95
CA VAL A 8 0.79 22.54 -9.57
C VAL A 8 1.40 21.24 -9.04
N VAL A 9 2.43 21.35 -8.20
CA VAL A 9 2.98 20.23 -7.46
C VAL A 9 2.00 19.98 -6.31
N TYR A 10 1.06 19.06 -6.52
CA TYR A 10 0.18 18.62 -5.45
C TYR A 10 1.02 17.99 -4.34
N GLY A 11 0.56 18.20 -3.11
CA GLY A 11 1.32 18.08 -1.86
C GLY A 11 2.10 16.79 -1.68
N LYS A 12 3.08 16.87 -0.78
CA LYS A 12 3.98 15.79 -0.33
C LYS A 12 3.28 14.43 -0.36
N GLU A 13 3.76 13.54 -1.22
CA GLU A 13 3.26 12.16 -1.28
C GLU A 13 3.26 11.55 0.13
N MET A 14 2.14 10.96 0.51
CA MET A 14 1.91 10.36 1.81
C MET A 14 2.42 8.92 1.83
N ILE A 15 2.96 8.50 2.97
CA ILE A 15 3.35 7.11 3.18
C ILE A 15 2.15 6.36 3.75
N MET A 16 1.85 5.17 3.24
CA MET A 16 0.84 4.28 3.83
C MET A 16 1.36 3.76 5.17
N THR A 17 0.92 4.38 6.26
CA THR A 17 1.18 3.97 7.64
C THR A 17 -0.14 3.62 8.31
N HIS A 18 -0.12 3.05 9.52
CA HIS A 18 -1.34 2.79 10.28
C HIS A 18 -2.17 4.03 10.64
N GLN A 19 -1.55 5.21 10.57
CA GLN A 19 -2.21 6.49 10.84
C GLN A 19 -2.81 7.10 9.57
N HIS A 20 -2.57 6.51 8.40
CA HIS A 20 -3.14 6.99 7.15
C HIS A 20 -4.66 6.78 7.18
N PHE A 21 -5.44 7.79 6.78
CA PHE A 21 -6.91 7.75 6.84
C PHE A 21 -7.54 6.63 6.00
N GLN A 22 -6.79 6.07 5.03
CA GLN A 22 -7.20 4.92 4.21
C GLN A 22 -6.54 3.60 4.65
N TRP A 23 -5.87 3.56 5.81
CA TRP A 23 -5.18 2.35 6.29
C TRP A 23 -6.12 1.15 6.41
N ASP A 24 -7.29 1.36 7.04
CA ASP A 24 -8.27 0.29 7.23
C ASP A 24 -8.81 -0.24 5.90
N GLU A 25 -9.07 0.66 4.94
CA GLU A 25 -9.49 0.28 3.59
C GLU A 25 -8.38 -0.49 2.85
N PHE A 26 -7.14 -0.03 2.93
CA PHE A 26 -5.99 -0.73 2.36
C PHE A 26 -5.87 -2.15 2.91
N ARG A 27 -5.93 -2.33 4.24
CA ARG A 27 -5.88 -3.65 4.89
C ARG A 27 -7.02 -4.54 4.45
N TYR A 28 -8.23 -3.99 4.36
CA TYR A 28 -9.42 -4.71 3.94
C TYR A 28 -9.28 -5.22 2.50
N GLN A 29 -8.89 -4.36 1.57
CA GLN A 29 -8.66 -4.74 0.17
C GLN A 29 -7.55 -5.78 0.02
N LEU A 30 -6.47 -5.66 0.81
CA LEU A 30 -5.37 -6.62 0.80
C LEU A 30 -5.82 -7.99 1.33
N ALA A 31 -6.62 -8.02 2.40
CA ALA A 31 -7.18 -9.26 2.95
C ALA A 31 -8.11 -9.96 1.94
N ILE A 32 -8.94 -9.20 1.20
CA ILE A 32 -9.76 -9.74 0.10
C ILE A 32 -8.88 -10.29 -1.02
N ALA A 33 -7.87 -9.52 -1.45
CA ALA A 33 -6.99 -9.92 -2.55
C ALA A 33 -6.18 -11.19 -2.23
N LEU A 34 -5.88 -11.42 -0.96
CA LEU A 34 -5.25 -12.65 -0.49
C LEU A 34 -6.25 -13.79 -0.26
N ASN A 35 -7.57 -13.54 -0.33
CA ASN A 35 -8.59 -14.56 -0.10
C ASN A 35 -8.42 -15.27 1.25
N ILE A 36 -8.01 -14.54 2.30
CA ILE A 36 -7.69 -15.10 3.62
C ILE A 36 -8.88 -15.84 4.25
N ALA A 37 -10.11 -15.36 4.00
CA ALA A 37 -11.34 -15.98 4.47
C ALA A 37 -12.00 -16.92 3.44
N GLY A 38 -11.32 -17.22 2.34
CA GLY A 38 -11.88 -18.00 1.23
C GLY A 38 -11.93 -19.51 1.51
N PRO A 39 -12.80 -20.24 0.80
CA PRO A 39 -13.01 -21.69 1.00
C PRO A 39 -11.78 -22.53 0.61
N THR A 40 -10.86 -22.00 -0.18
CA THR A 40 -9.64 -22.67 -0.62
C THR A 40 -8.46 -22.47 0.33
N GLY A 41 -8.62 -21.63 1.36
CA GLY A 41 -7.53 -21.11 2.15
C GLY A 41 -6.63 -20.15 1.36
N TRP A 42 -5.80 -19.41 2.09
CA TRP A 42 -4.76 -18.55 1.53
C TRP A 42 -3.39 -19.22 1.65
N LYS A 43 -2.53 -19.02 0.64
CA LYS A 43 -1.12 -19.43 0.66
C LYS A 43 -0.23 -18.21 0.34
N CYS A 44 0.82 -18.05 1.13
CA CYS A 44 1.87 -17.06 0.87
C CYS A 44 2.59 -17.33 -0.45
N ASP A 45 2.64 -16.33 -1.32
CA ASP A 45 3.41 -16.30 -2.57
C ASP A 45 4.72 -15.51 -2.44
N HIS A 46 5.03 -15.00 -1.24
CA HIS A 46 6.20 -14.16 -0.93
C HIS A 46 6.34 -12.92 -1.84
N SER A 47 5.22 -12.41 -2.35
CA SER A 47 5.18 -11.22 -3.22
C SER A 47 4.55 -10.01 -2.53
N LEU A 48 4.78 -8.84 -3.12
CA LEU A 48 4.16 -7.55 -2.78
C LEU A 48 3.26 -7.03 -3.93
N ASP A 49 2.94 -7.87 -4.91
CA ASP A 49 2.21 -7.45 -6.11
C ASP A 49 0.81 -6.92 -5.80
N LYS A 50 0.10 -7.51 -4.83
CA LYS A 50 -1.25 -7.04 -4.46
C LYS A 50 -1.15 -5.71 -3.72
N THR A 51 -0.19 -5.58 -2.81
CA THR A 51 0.10 -4.33 -2.12
C THR A 51 0.39 -3.21 -3.11
N ARG A 52 1.31 -3.41 -4.06
CA ARG A 52 1.64 -2.40 -5.08
C ARG A 52 0.43 -2.01 -5.92
N ASN A 53 -0.37 -2.99 -6.35
CA ASN A 53 -1.59 -2.75 -7.13
C ASN A 53 -2.66 -1.98 -6.34
N ILE A 54 -2.79 -2.23 -5.04
CA ILE A 54 -3.73 -1.47 -4.20
C ILE A 54 -3.22 -0.05 -3.99
N LEU A 55 -1.95 0.12 -3.62
CA LEU A 55 -1.35 1.45 -3.42
C LEU A 55 -1.39 2.31 -4.69
N SER A 56 -1.17 1.72 -5.88
CA SER A 56 -1.25 2.48 -7.14
C SER A 56 -2.62 3.08 -7.46
N LYS A 57 -3.67 2.68 -6.72
CA LYS A 57 -5.03 3.22 -6.86
C LYS A 57 -5.33 4.34 -5.86
N ILE A 58 -4.40 4.62 -4.95
CA ILE A 58 -4.53 5.64 -3.91
C ILE A 58 -3.81 6.91 -4.40
N GLU A 59 -4.56 7.98 -4.57
CA GLU A 59 -4.00 9.26 -5.02
C GLU A 59 -3.07 9.85 -3.95
N GLY A 60 -1.89 10.32 -4.39
CA GLY A 60 -0.94 10.98 -3.51
C GLY A 60 -0.18 10.06 -2.55
N ILE A 61 -0.10 8.75 -2.84
CA ILE A 61 0.71 7.81 -2.05
C ILE A 61 2.13 7.64 -2.65
N ASP A 62 3.16 7.65 -1.81
CA ASP A 62 4.50 7.19 -2.19
C ASP A 62 4.57 5.68 -1.98
N ILE A 63 4.47 4.93 -3.08
CA ILE A 63 4.50 3.46 -3.04
C ILE A 63 5.84 2.96 -2.52
N SER A 64 6.96 3.56 -2.93
CA SER A 64 8.29 3.06 -2.57
C SER A 64 8.55 3.25 -1.08
N ALA A 65 8.28 4.46 -0.57
CA ALA A 65 8.41 4.75 0.85
C ALA A 65 7.42 3.93 1.71
N SER A 66 6.22 3.65 1.21
CA SER A 66 5.26 2.77 1.88
C SER A 66 5.79 1.33 2.01
N ILE A 67 6.37 0.79 0.95
CA ILE A 67 6.97 -0.55 0.97
C ILE A 67 8.18 -0.60 1.91
N GLU A 68 9.05 0.42 1.89
CA GLU A 68 10.17 0.52 2.84
C GLU A 68 9.68 0.60 4.29
N HIS A 69 8.63 1.38 4.53
CA HIS A 69 8.01 1.47 5.85
C HIS A 69 7.46 0.12 6.33
N PHE A 70 6.75 -0.61 5.47
CA PHE A 70 6.28 -1.95 5.80
C PHE A 70 7.41 -2.93 6.07
N ALA A 71 8.45 -2.93 5.24
CA ALA A 71 9.62 -3.77 5.44
C ALA A 71 10.32 -3.49 6.78
N SER A 72 10.36 -2.22 7.22
CA SER A 72 10.91 -1.86 8.54
C SER A 72 10.12 -2.44 9.73
N GLN A 73 8.86 -2.81 9.51
CA GLN A 73 7.99 -3.48 10.49
C GLN A 73 7.91 -5.00 10.27
N GLY A 74 8.70 -5.55 9.35
CA GLY A 74 8.68 -6.97 9.02
C GLY A 74 7.59 -7.37 8.00
N GLY A 75 6.97 -6.41 7.31
CA GLY A 75 6.02 -6.64 6.21
C GLY A 75 6.73 -6.76 4.86
N VAL A 76 7.41 -7.88 4.58
CA VAL A 76 8.15 -8.08 3.31
C VAL A 76 7.37 -8.84 2.23
N CYS A 77 6.24 -9.46 2.59
CA CYS A 77 5.18 -9.92 1.68
C CYS A 77 3.82 -9.27 1.99
N ASP A 78 2.88 -9.37 1.04
CA ASP A 78 1.47 -8.97 1.20
C ASP A 78 0.85 -9.49 2.51
N CYS A 79 1.19 -10.72 2.88
CA CYS A 79 0.76 -11.35 4.11
C CYS A 79 1.31 -10.74 5.39
N GLU A 80 2.61 -10.55 5.41
CA GLU A 80 3.32 -10.04 6.56
C GLU A 80 2.93 -8.59 6.82
N ILE A 81 2.53 -7.84 5.79
CA ILE A 81 1.93 -6.52 5.99
C ILE A 81 0.68 -6.61 6.87
N LEU A 82 -0.21 -7.58 6.62
CA LEU A 82 -1.42 -7.76 7.44
C LEU A 82 -1.10 -8.28 8.85
N LEU A 83 -0.08 -9.13 8.99
CA LEU A 83 0.26 -9.79 10.25
C LEU A 83 1.15 -8.95 11.16
N ASN A 84 2.09 -8.19 10.59
CA ASN A 84 3.18 -7.55 11.32
C ASN A 84 3.02 -6.02 11.39
N CYS A 85 2.45 -5.37 10.36
CA CYS A 85 2.31 -3.92 10.36
C CYS A 85 1.07 -3.49 11.16
N GLN A 86 1.25 -2.60 12.15
CA GLN A 86 0.20 -2.06 13.03
C GLN A 86 0.36 -0.57 13.26
#